data_AF-A0A2U0A4W7-F1
#
_entry.id   AF-A0A2U0A4W7-F1
#
_cell.length_a   1.000
_cell.length_b   1.000
_cell.length_c   1.000
_cell.angle_alpha   90.00
_cell.angle_beta   90.00
_cell.angle_gamma   90.00
#
_symmetry.space_group_name_H-M   'P 1'
#
loop_
_entity.id
_entity.type
_entity.pdbx_description
1 polymer ?
#
loop_
_entity_poly.entity_id
_entity_poly.type
_entity_poly.pdbx_seq_one_letter_code
_entity_poly.pdbx_strand_id
1 'polypeptide(L)' 'MYGHFRIYDASSERYRDGRYRIVGNKLYMLDPETELVQAYDYYLEEGKMVMRSESGTLLYFKQLPIPIPPYTLIHGIK' A
#
# COMPACT_ATOMS: atom_id res chain seq x y z
N MET A 1 1.40 8.88 8.61
CA MET A 1 2.48 7.86 8.57
C MET A 1 2.82 7.55 7.12
N TYR A 2 4.08 7.30 6.77
CA TYR A 2 4.48 6.86 5.42
C TYR A 2 5.00 5.42 5.47
N GLY A 3 4.83 4.68 4.38
CA GLY A 3 5.40 3.34 4.26
C GLY A 3 5.41 2.82 2.83
N HIS A 4 5.84 1.57 2.69
CA HIS A 4 5.95 0.87 1.42
C HIS A 4 5.04 -0.36 1.43
N PHE A 5 4.52 -0.72 0.27
CA PHE A 5 3.75 -1.95 0.08
C PHE A 5 4.21 -2.66 -1.18
N ARG A 6 3.92 -3.96 -1.26
CA ARG A 6 4.24 -4.80 -2.41
C ARG A 6 2.97 -5.45 -2.95
N ILE A 7 2.69 -5.26 -4.23
CA ILE A 7 1.63 -5.97 -4.96
C ILE A 7 2.28 -7.13 -5.69
N TYR A 8 1.79 -8.34 -5.44
CA TYR A 8 2.18 -9.53 -6.18
C TYR A 8 1.23 -9.72 -7.36
N ASP A 9 1.79 -9.98 -8.54
CA ASP A 9 0.98 -10.38 -9.68
C ASP A 9 0.48 -11.82 -9.46
N ALA A 10 -0.78 -12.10 -9.81
CA ALA A 10 -1.41 -13.39 -9.53
C ALA A 10 -0.74 -14.58 -10.24
N SER A 11 0.10 -14.31 -11.23
CA SER A 11 0.64 -15.31 -12.17
C SER A 11 2.17 -15.36 -12.26
N SER A 12 2.92 -14.57 -11.47
CA SER A 12 4.40 -14.57 -11.58
C SER A 12 5.11 -14.23 -10.27
N GLU A 13 6.38 -14.63 -10.13
CA GLU A 13 7.29 -14.15 -9.06
C GLU A 13 7.58 -12.64 -9.15
N ARG A 14 6.88 -11.92 -10.03
CA ARG A 14 7.00 -10.48 -10.21
C ARG A 14 6.15 -9.78 -9.17
N TYR A 15 6.72 -8.71 -8.66
CA TYR A 15 6.07 -7.84 -7.71
C TYR A 15 6.31 -6.38 -8.10
N ARG A 16 5.44 -5.51 -7.61
CA ARG A 16 5.55 -4.06 -7.76
C ARG A 16 5.56 -3.44 -6.37
N ASP A 17 6.52 -2.55 -6.13
CA ASP A 17 6.66 -1.83 -4.87
C ASP A 17 6.04 -0.44 -4.99
N GLY A 18 5.03 -0.17 -4.17
CA GLY A 18 4.37 1.12 -4.09
C GLY A 18 4.63 1.84 -2.78
N ARG A 19 4.16 3.10 -2.71
CA ARG A 19 4.29 3.95 -1.53
C ARG A 19 2.91 4.28 -0.99
N TYR A 20 2.76 4.28 0.33
CA TYR A 20 1.52 4.70 0.95
C TYR A 20 1.72 5.82 1.98
N ARG A 21 0.66 6.58 2.18
CA ARG A 21 0.54 7.60 3.23
C ARG A 21 -0.77 7.41 3.97
N ILE A 22 -0.72 7.45 5.30
CA ILE A 22 -1.88 7.49 6.18
C ILE A 22 -2.09 8.92 6.68
N VAL A 23 -3.31 9.43 6.50
CA VAL A 23 -3.79 10.73 7.02
C VAL A 23 -5.16 10.51 7.66
N GLY A 24 -5.27 10.69 8.98
CA GLY A 24 -6.51 10.38 9.70
C GLY A 24 -6.88 8.90 9.56
N ASN A 25 -8.12 8.63 9.16
CA ASN A 25 -8.65 7.29 8.89
C ASN A 25 -8.54 6.86 7.40
N LYS A 26 -7.76 7.60 6.61
CA LYS A 26 -7.57 7.32 5.18
C LYS A 26 -6.15 6.86 4.88
N LEU A 27 -6.07 5.83 4.05
CA LEU A 27 -4.86 5.30 3.44
C LEU A 27 -4.83 5.68 1.97
N TYR A 28 -3.76 6.35 1.56
CA TYR A 28 -3.49 6.73 0.18
C TYR A 28 -2.37 5.86 -0.35
N MET A 29 -2.61 5.12 -1.43
CA MET A 29 -1.64 4.24 -2.08
C MET A 29 -1.30 4.80 -3.45
N LEU A 30 -0.03 5.06 -3.70
CA LEU A 30 0.49 5.45 -5.01
C LEU A 30 0.98 4.20 -5.74
N ASP A 31 0.34 3.90 -6.85
CA ASP A 31 0.79 2.86 -7.77
C ASP A 31 1.99 3.37 -8.59
N PRO A 32 3.14 2.65 -8.61
CA PRO A 32 4.36 3.12 -9.24
C PRO A 32 4.34 3.07 -10.77
N GLU A 33 3.42 2.32 -11.38
CA GLU A 33 3.34 2.14 -12.83
C GLU A 33 2.37 3.13 -13.47
N THR A 34 1.23 3.32 -12.83
CA THR A 34 0.19 4.22 -13.33
C THR A 34 0.31 5.65 -12.78
N GLU A 35 1.12 5.85 -11.75
CA GLU A 35 1.22 7.09 -10.95
C GLU A 35 -0.12 7.54 -10.33
N LEU A 36 -1.13 6.67 -10.34
CA LEU A 36 -2.43 6.95 -9.77
C LEU A 36 -2.38 6.78 -8.25
N VAL A 37 -3.03 7.72 -7.56
CA VAL A 37 -3.25 7.63 -6.12
C VAL A 37 -4.65 7.10 -5.88
N GLN A 38 -4.73 5.99 -5.16
CA GLN A 38 -6.00 5.42 -4.73
C GLN A 38 -6.18 5.59 -3.23
N ALA A 39 -7.38 6.04 -2.84
CA ALA A 39 -7.73 6.28 -1.45
C ALA A 39 -8.61 5.15 -0.92
N TYR A 40 -8.34 4.78 0.32
CA TYR A 40 -9.07 3.74 1.05
C TYR A 40 -9.42 4.27 2.44
N ASP A 41 -10.64 4.00 2.89
CA ASP A 41 -10.89 3.99 4.34
C ASP A 41 -10.24 2.73 4.91
N TYR A 42 -9.67 2.83 6.11
CA TYR A 42 -9.07 1.66 6.75
C TYR A 42 -9.50 1.54 8.21
N TYR A 43 -9.52 0.31 8.70
CA TYR A 43 -9.70 -0.01 10.11
C TYR A 43 -8.83 -1.21 10.50
N LEU A 44 -8.64 -1.39 11.80
CA LEU A 44 -7.91 -2.52 12.36
C LEU A 44 -8.91 -3.55 12.89
N GLU A 45 -8.76 -4.79 12.45
CA GLU A 45 -9.56 -5.93 12.86
C GLU A 45 -8.62 -7.08 13.23
N GLU A 46 -8.61 -7.48 14.51
CA GLU A 46 -7.76 -8.58 15.01
C GLU A 46 -6.26 -8.41 14.67
N GLY A 47 -5.76 -7.18 14.70
CA GLY A 47 -4.37 -6.88 14.35
C GLY A 47 -4.07 -6.88 12.84
N LYS A 48 -5.08 -7.04 12.00
CA LYS A 48 -5.01 -6.92 10.53
C LYS A 48 -5.58 -5.57 10.12
N MET A 49 -5.01 -4.99 9.07
CA MET A 49 -5.57 -3.79 8.47
C MET A 49 -6.51 -4.19 7.33
N VAL A 50 -7.77 -3.77 7.43
CA VAL A 50 -8.78 -3.94 6.41
C VAL A 50 -9.00 -2.60 5.73
N MET A 51 -8.98 -2.61 4.40
CA MET A 51 -9.13 -1.43 3.56
C MET A 51 -10.43 -1.52 2.78
N ARG A 52 -11.15 -0.41 2.67
CA ARG A 52 -12.36 -0.28 1.87
C ARG A 52 -12.16 0.78 0.81
N SER A 53 -12.27 0.37 -0.45
CA SER A 53 -12.26 1.28 -1.59
C SER A 53 -13.54 2.12 -1.64
N GLU A 54 -13.53 3.20 -2.43
CA GLU A 54 -14.71 4.04 -2.64
C GLU A 54 -15.90 3.28 -3.26
N SER A 55 -15.62 2.26 -4.09
CA SER A 55 -16.66 1.37 -4.65
C SER A 55 -17.21 0.35 -3.64
N GLY A 56 -16.67 0.32 -2.42
CA GLY A 56 -17.10 -0.59 -1.36
C GLY A 56 -16.41 -1.95 -1.35
N THR A 57 -15.51 -2.23 -2.30
CA THR A 57 -14.68 -3.45 -2.30
C THR A 57 -13.76 -3.46 -1.07
N LEU A 58 -13.74 -4.58 -0.36
CA LEU A 58 -12.87 -4.84 0.78
C LEU A 58 -11.57 -5.49 0.34
N LEU A 59 -10.45 -5.01 0.88
CA LEU A 59 -9.10 -5.50 0.63
C LEU A 59 -8.40 -5.74 1.95
N TYR A 60 -7.68 -6.87 2.05
CA TYR A 60 -6.87 -7.17 3.23
C TYR A 60 -5.43 -6.70 3.02
N PHE A 61 -4.93 -5.91 3.97
CA PHE A 61 -3.52 -5.54 4.02
C PHE A 61 -2.78 -6.52 4.95
N LYS A 62 -1.86 -7.28 4.38
CA LYS A 62 -0.97 -8.18 5.14
C LYS A 62 0.43 -7.58 5.17
N GLN A 63 0.91 -7.27 6.37
CA GLN A 63 2.32 -6.97 6.57
C GLN A 63 3.13 -8.25 6.36
N LEU A 64 3.98 -8.26 5.36
CA LEU A 64 4.94 -9.34 5.14
C LEU A 64 6.29 -8.94 5.78
N PRO A 65 7.06 -9.90 6.32
CA PRO A 65 8.43 -9.67 6.76
C PRO A 65 9.35 -9.57 5.53
N ILE A 66 9.18 -8.51 4.73
CA ILE A 66 10.01 -8.25 3.56
C ILE A 66 11.19 -7.37 4.01
N PRO A 67 12.45 -7.73 3.71
CA PRO A 67 13.57 -6.84 3.97
C PRO A 67 13.34 -5.50 3.24
N ILE A 68 13.38 -4.40 3.98
CA ILE A 68 13.24 -3.06 3.43
C ILE A 68 14.46 -2.80 2.54
N PRO A 69 14.30 -2.52 1.23
CA PRO A 69 15.44 -2.16 0.39
C PRO A 69 16.10 -0.90 0.95
N PRO A 70 17.45 -0.79 0.89
CA PRO A 70 18.16 0.34 1.47
C PRO A 70 17.63 1.68 0.94
N TYR A 71 17.51 2.68 1.83
CA TYR A 71 16.88 3.99 1.66
C TYR A 71 17.37 4.86 0.47
N THR A 72 18.28 4.36 -0.36
CA THR A 72 18.98 5.09 -1.42
C THR A 72 18.20 5.28 -2.73
N LEU A 73 16.91 4.96 -2.79
CA LEU A 73 16.12 5.06 -4.06
C LEU A 73 14.82 5.89 -3.97
N ILE A 74 14.53 6.57 -2.86
CA ILE A 74 13.22 7.21 -2.68
C ILE A 74 13.34 8.74 -2.84
N HIS A 75 13.27 9.20 -4.09
CA HIS A 75 12.91 10.59 -4.40
C HIS A 75 11.43 10.66 -4.82
N GLY A 76 10.75 11.75 -4.49
CA GLY A 76 9.47 12.09 -5.13
C GLY A 76 8.18 11.89 -4.32
N ILE A 77 8.19 12.04 -3.00
CA ILE A 77 6.97 12.48 -2.29
C ILE A 77 7.30 13.80 -1.60
N LYS A 78 6.80 14.90 -2.16
CA LYS A 78 6.67 16.18 -1.45
C LYS A 78 5.34 16.22 -0.73
#